data_AF-A0A259S9T9-F1
#
_entry.id   AF-A0A259S9T9-F1
#
_cell.length_a   1.000
_cell.length_b   1.000
_cell.length_c   1.000
_cell.angle_alpha   90.00
_cell.angle_beta   90.00
_cell.angle_gamma   90.00
#
_symmetry.space_group_name_H-M   'P 1'
#
loop_
_entity.id
_entity.type
_entity.pdbx_description
1 polymer ?
#
loop_
_entity_poly.entity_id
_entity_poly.type
_entity_poly.pdbx_seq_one_letter_code
_entity_poly.pdbx_strand_id
1 'polypeptide(L)'
;MRVYPVADDATADEALASLAVDGAQLTAEAVAAIADGTARPVPQQGEATHAAKLALDDGRLDWTASADAVFARYRGVTSEPGAHTAIDGAPLKVRELARAQDADPLPPGALRGTKGGVLVGTGTVPLLLVRVQPAGKAAMAAADWFRGLRVADGATVRLDVTSAGEGDEAR
;
A
#
# COMPACT_ATOMS: atom_id res chain seq x y z
N MET A 1 13.76 12.79 -22.19
CA MET A 1 12.94 11.94 -21.31
C MET A 1 12.39 12.83 -20.22
N ARG A 2 11.06 12.95 -20.10
CA ARG A 2 10.43 13.72 -19.01
C ARG A 2 10.44 12.83 -17.77
N VAL A 3 10.99 13.33 -16.67
CA VAL A 3 10.99 12.64 -15.38
C VAL A 3 9.87 13.24 -14.54
N TYR A 4 9.05 12.38 -13.95
CA TYR A 4 7.95 12.79 -13.08
C TYR A 4 8.26 12.34 -11.64
N PRO A 5 8.42 13.27 -10.67
CA PRO A 5 8.64 12.91 -9.27
C PRO A 5 7.33 12.46 -8.62
N VAL A 6 7.30 11.25 -8.07
CA VAL A 6 6.19 10.77 -7.24
C VAL A 6 6.52 11.10 -5.79
N ALA A 7 5.60 11.76 -5.08
CA ALA A 7 5.80 12.08 -3.65
C ALA A 7 5.89 10.80 -2.80
N ASP A 8 6.67 10.86 -1.71
CA ASP A 8 6.98 9.70 -0.87
C ASP A 8 5.75 9.09 -0.18
N ASP A 9 4.68 9.87 -0.02
CA ASP A 9 3.41 9.50 0.57
C ASP A 9 2.27 9.35 -0.44
N ALA A 10 2.50 9.71 -1.72
CA ALA A 10 1.48 9.62 -2.75
C ALA A 10 1.03 8.17 -2.96
N THR A 11 -0.28 7.99 -2.94
CA THR A 11 -1.00 6.78 -3.34
C THR A 11 -1.08 6.68 -4.87
N ALA A 12 -1.45 5.50 -5.40
CA ALA A 12 -1.63 5.33 -6.83
C ALA A 12 -2.73 6.24 -7.40
N ASP A 13 -3.79 6.52 -6.63
CA ASP A 13 -4.85 7.46 -7.03
C ASP A 13 -4.31 8.90 -7.20
N GLU A 14 -3.47 9.37 -6.26
CA GLU A 14 -2.86 10.71 -6.34
C GLU A 14 -1.84 10.80 -7.48
N ALA A 15 -1.03 9.75 -7.65
CA ALA A 15 -0.09 9.64 -8.76
C ALA A 15 -0.85 9.65 -10.12
N LEU A 16 -1.94 8.89 -10.22
CA LEU A 16 -2.79 8.86 -11.42
C LEU A 16 -3.39 10.23 -11.73
N ALA A 17 -3.96 10.90 -10.72
CA ALA A 17 -4.57 12.22 -10.91
C ALA A 17 -3.57 13.24 -11.47
N SER A 18 -2.33 13.24 -10.94
CA SER A 18 -1.30 14.17 -11.41
C SER A 18 -0.71 13.76 -12.76
N LEU A 19 -0.43 12.47 -12.99
CA LEU A 19 0.08 11.95 -14.26
C LEU A 19 -0.92 12.09 -15.40
N ALA A 20 -2.23 12.05 -15.12
CA ALA A 20 -3.26 12.27 -16.14
C ALA A 20 -3.17 13.68 -16.74
N VAL A 21 -2.93 14.70 -15.91
CA VAL A 21 -2.77 16.08 -16.37
C VAL A 21 -1.46 16.25 -17.16
N ASP A 22 -0.36 15.75 -16.60
CA ASP A 22 0.97 15.81 -17.22
C ASP A 22 1.00 15.08 -18.58
N GLY A 23 0.45 13.86 -18.59
CA GLY A 23 0.38 12.98 -19.76
C GLY A 23 -0.53 13.50 -20.86
N ALA A 24 -1.62 14.20 -20.53
CA ALA A 24 -2.48 14.83 -21.53
C ALA A 24 -1.73 15.91 -22.32
N GLN A 25 -0.97 16.76 -21.62
CA GLN A 25 -0.14 17.77 -22.27
C GLN A 25 0.95 17.13 -23.14
N LEU A 26 1.67 16.15 -22.59
CA LEU A 26 2.72 15.43 -23.33
C LEU A 26 2.17 14.75 -24.59
N THR A 27 0.97 14.18 -24.51
CA THR A 27 0.31 13.54 -25.66
C THR A 27 0.00 14.56 -26.75
N ALA A 28 -0.52 15.74 -26.39
CA ALA A 28 -0.80 16.81 -27.35
C ALA A 28 0.48 17.31 -28.04
N GLU A 29 1.55 17.51 -27.28
CA GLU A 29 2.88 17.90 -27.81
C GLU A 29 3.44 16.85 -28.77
N ALA A 30 3.31 15.56 -28.43
CA ALA A 30 3.77 14.46 -29.28
C ALA A 30 3.00 14.39 -30.60
N VAL A 31 1.66 14.54 -30.56
CA VAL A 31 0.81 14.55 -31.77
C VAL A 31 1.16 15.74 -32.67
N ALA A 32 1.37 16.93 -32.10
CA ALA A 32 1.80 18.11 -32.86
C ALA A 32 3.17 17.89 -33.53
N ALA A 33 4.14 17.34 -32.80
CA ALA A 33 5.47 17.04 -33.35
C ALA A 33 5.41 16.00 -34.49
N ILE A 34 4.51 15.03 -34.43
CA ILE A 34 4.27 14.07 -35.51
C ILE A 34 3.69 14.80 -36.73
N ALA A 35 2.68 15.66 -36.55
CA ALA A 35 2.05 16.42 -37.63
C ALA A 35 3.03 17.36 -38.33
N ASP A 36 3.93 17.99 -37.57
CA ASP A 36 4.94 18.91 -38.08
C ASP A 36 6.17 18.20 -38.67
N GLY A 37 6.24 16.87 -38.59
CA GLY A 37 7.40 16.09 -39.05
C GLY A 37 8.67 16.28 -38.20
N THR A 38 8.52 16.77 -36.96
CA THR A 38 9.64 17.08 -36.05
C THR A 38 9.86 16.01 -34.97
N ALA A 39 8.94 15.05 -34.84
CA ALA A 39 9.03 13.95 -33.88
C ALA A 39 10.33 13.14 -34.04
N ARG A 40 10.99 12.85 -32.91
CA ARG A 40 12.23 12.05 -32.86
C ARG A 40 12.00 10.76 -32.05
N PRO A 41 11.69 9.62 -32.69
CA PRO A 41 11.54 8.35 -31.98
C PRO A 41 12.89 7.86 -31.44
N VAL A 42 12.86 7.25 -30.26
CA VAL A 42 14.04 6.66 -29.62
C VAL A 42 13.77 5.18 -29.33
N PRO A 43 14.62 4.25 -29.79
CA PRO A 43 14.49 2.84 -29.42
C PRO A 43 14.55 2.65 -27.89
N GLN A 44 13.73 1.73 -27.36
CA GLN A 44 13.80 1.34 -25.95
C GLN A 44 15.19 0.76 -25.62
N GLN A 45 15.67 1.04 -24.41
CA GLN A 45 16.97 0.59 -23.91
C GLN A 45 16.78 -0.15 -22.58
N GLY A 46 17.64 -1.13 -22.33
CA GLY A 46 17.61 -1.93 -21.10
C GLY A 46 16.70 -3.16 -21.20
N GLU A 47 16.57 -3.87 -20.08
CA GLU A 47 15.69 -5.01 -19.95
C GLU A 47 14.24 -4.54 -19.77
N ALA A 48 13.32 -5.10 -20.56
CA ALA A 48 11.92 -4.74 -20.46
C ALA A 48 11.30 -5.33 -19.18
N THR A 49 10.66 -4.48 -18.39
CA THR A 49 9.88 -4.91 -17.22
C THR A 49 8.39 -4.83 -17.55
N HIS A 50 7.61 -5.78 -17.01
CA HIS A 50 6.17 -5.86 -17.27
C HIS A 50 5.38 -5.48 -16.01
N ALA A 51 4.44 -4.54 -16.15
CA ALA A 51 3.50 -4.16 -15.10
C ALA A 51 2.17 -4.89 -15.31
N ALA A 52 2.04 -6.08 -14.73
CA ALA A 52 0.82 -6.88 -14.84
C ALA A 52 -0.37 -6.20 -14.13
N LYS A 53 -1.59 -6.55 -14.55
CA LYS A 53 -2.81 -6.14 -13.85
C LYS A 53 -2.80 -6.70 -12.43
N LEU A 54 -3.04 -5.84 -11.44
CA LEU A 54 -3.14 -6.23 -10.04
C LEU A 54 -4.35 -7.15 -9.81
N ALA A 55 -4.12 -8.20 -9.06
CA ALA A 55 -5.13 -9.09 -8.49
C ALA A 55 -5.37 -8.74 -7.01
N LEU A 56 -6.39 -9.32 -6.40
CA LEU A 56 -6.70 -9.07 -4.98
C LEU A 56 -5.50 -9.36 -4.08
N ASP A 57 -4.78 -10.45 -4.32
CA ASP A 57 -3.67 -10.89 -3.46
C ASP A 57 -2.47 -9.93 -3.49
N ASP A 58 -2.28 -9.17 -4.57
CA ASP A 58 -1.27 -8.10 -4.62
C ASP A 58 -1.55 -7.02 -3.58
N GLY A 59 -2.81 -6.85 -3.16
CA GLY A 59 -3.23 -5.93 -2.10
C GLY A 59 -2.93 -6.44 -0.69
N ARG A 60 -2.48 -7.68 -0.51
CA ARG A 60 -2.22 -8.26 0.83
C ARG A 60 -0.94 -7.64 1.39
N LEU A 61 -1.02 -7.16 2.63
CA LEU A 61 0.13 -6.62 3.35
C LEU A 61 0.88 -7.73 4.07
N ASP A 62 2.16 -7.87 3.76
CA ASP A 62 3.09 -8.73 4.50
C ASP A 62 3.78 -7.95 5.62
N TRP A 63 3.30 -8.14 6.85
CA TRP A 63 3.86 -7.47 8.03
C TRP A 63 5.25 -7.96 8.43
N THR A 64 5.77 -9.04 7.84
CA THR A 64 7.16 -9.48 8.07
C THR A 64 8.16 -8.66 7.26
N ALA A 65 7.71 -7.97 6.20
CA ALA A 65 8.52 -7.07 5.40
C ALA A 65 8.84 -5.76 6.13
N SER A 66 9.79 -4.98 5.60
CA SER A 66 10.14 -3.67 6.16
C SER A 66 8.96 -2.69 6.11
N ALA A 67 8.95 -1.72 7.03
CA ALA A 67 7.94 -0.66 7.05
C ALA A 67 7.81 0.05 5.69
N ASP A 68 8.93 0.29 5.01
CA ASP A 68 8.95 0.91 3.67
C ASP A 68 8.31 0.04 2.61
N ALA A 69 8.57 -1.27 2.61
CA ALA A 69 7.98 -2.20 1.67
C ALA A 69 6.46 -2.33 1.88
N VAL A 70 6.03 -2.44 3.14
CA VAL A 70 4.60 -2.47 3.50
C VAL A 70 3.91 -1.17 3.10
N PHE A 71 4.54 -0.02 3.39
CA PHE A 71 3.98 1.29 3.08
C PHE A 71 3.93 1.55 1.57
N ALA A 72 4.96 1.15 0.81
CA ALA A 72 4.96 1.22 -0.65
C ALA A 72 3.87 0.32 -1.26
N ARG A 73 3.69 -0.90 -0.74
CA ARG A 73 2.59 -1.79 -1.13
C ARG A 73 1.25 -1.11 -0.92
N TYR A 74 1.00 -0.62 0.29
CA TYR A 74 -0.23 0.11 0.64
C TYR A 74 -0.52 1.25 -0.33
N ARG A 75 0.47 2.11 -0.62
CA ARG A 75 0.30 3.24 -1.55
C ARG A 75 0.01 2.78 -2.97
N GLY A 76 0.73 1.77 -3.46
CA GLY A 76 0.60 1.28 -4.83
C GLY A 76 -0.70 0.55 -5.13
N VAL A 77 -1.35 -0.03 -4.12
CA VAL A 77 -2.62 -0.77 -4.25
C VAL A 77 -3.84 0.03 -3.78
N THR A 78 -3.65 1.30 -3.43
CA THR A 78 -4.73 2.21 -3.02
C THR A 78 -5.20 3.03 -4.21
N SER A 79 -6.50 3.04 -4.57
CA SER A 79 -7.63 2.41 -3.85
C SER A 79 -8.00 0.99 -4.29
N GLU A 80 -7.50 0.52 -5.44
CA GLU A 80 -7.78 -0.81 -6.02
C GLU A 80 -6.48 -1.59 -6.29
N PRO A 81 -6.39 -2.89 -5.91
CA PRO A 81 -7.41 -3.75 -5.25
C PRO A 81 -7.75 -3.36 -3.81
N GLY A 82 -6.96 -2.45 -3.22
CA GLY A 82 -7.08 -2.03 -1.84
C GLY A 82 -6.22 -2.86 -0.90
N ALA A 83 -5.47 -2.18 -0.04
CA ALA A 83 -4.62 -2.82 0.94
C ALA A 83 -5.45 -3.59 1.96
N HIS A 84 -5.05 -4.83 2.27
CA HIS A 84 -5.78 -5.66 3.22
C HIS A 84 -4.87 -6.65 3.95
N THR A 85 -5.39 -7.15 5.06
CA THR A 85 -4.77 -8.13 5.96
C THR A 85 -5.88 -9.00 6.56
N ALA A 86 -5.53 -9.95 7.42
CA ALA A 86 -6.49 -10.70 8.21
C ALA A 86 -6.17 -10.63 9.71
N ILE A 87 -7.19 -10.87 10.53
CA ILE A 87 -7.11 -11.08 11.98
C ILE A 87 -8.01 -12.26 12.33
N ASP A 88 -7.46 -13.29 12.96
CA ASP A 88 -8.18 -14.52 13.29
C ASP A 88 -8.89 -15.13 12.04
N GLY A 89 -8.25 -15.05 10.87
CA GLY A 89 -8.79 -15.49 9.58
C GLY A 89 -9.86 -14.57 8.97
N ALA A 90 -10.30 -13.51 9.65
CA ALA A 90 -11.28 -12.57 9.13
C ALA A 90 -10.59 -11.41 8.37
N PRO A 91 -11.07 -11.03 7.16
CA PRO A 91 -10.44 -9.98 6.38
C PRO A 91 -10.65 -8.60 7.00
N LEU A 92 -9.59 -7.79 6.94
CA LEU A 92 -9.53 -6.42 7.40
C LEU A 92 -8.90 -5.56 6.30
N LYS A 93 -9.68 -4.66 5.71
CA LYS A 93 -9.12 -3.69 4.75
C LYS A 93 -8.44 -2.56 5.50
N VAL A 94 -7.25 -2.18 5.05
CA VAL A 94 -6.52 -1.00 5.55
C VAL A 94 -6.89 0.17 4.67
N ARG A 95 -7.59 1.15 5.24
CA ARG A 95 -8.11 2.31 4.51
C ARG A 95 -7.22 3.53 4.63
N GLU A 96 -6.50 3.64 5.73
CA GLU A 96 -5.53 4.70 5.97
C GLU A 96 -4.40 4.16 6.84
N LEU A 97 -3.18 4.26 6.31
CA LEU A 97 -1.93 3.84 6.93
C LEU A 97 -0.95 5.00 6.90
N ALA A 98 -0.23 5.21 7.99
CA ALA A 98 0.78 6.26 8.10
C ALA A 98 2.08 5.70 8.67
N ARG A 99 3.18 6.42 8.45
CA ARG A 99 4.44 6.17 9.16
C ARG A 99 4.25 6.50 10.64
N ALA A 100 4.69 5.62 11.53
CA ALA A 100 4.70 5.92 12.95
C ALA A 100 5.82 6.92 13.27
N GLN A 101 5.57 7.84 14.20
CA GLN A 101 6.58 8.74 14.74
C GLN A 101 7.06 8.19 16.09
N ASP A 102 8.38 8.04 16.25
CA ASP A 102 9.04 7.68 17.52
C ASP A 102 8.37 6.51 18.27
N ALA A 103 8.08 5.42 17.57
CA ALA A 103 7.42 4.25 18.14
C ALA A 103 8.42 3.16 18.52
N ASP A 104 8.28 2.61 19.72
CA ASP A 104 9.04 1.42 20.15
C ASP A 104 8.80 0.25 19.19
N PRO A 105 9.84 -0.57 18.90
CA PRO A 105 9.69 -1.75 18.08
C PRO A 105 8.56 -2.68 18.55
N LEU A 106 7.84 -3.23 17.59
CA LEU A 106 6.80 -4.23 17.77
C LEU A 106 7.12 -5.43 16.88
N PRO A 107 6.95 -6.68 17.36
CA PRO A 107 7.06 -7.84 16.49
C PRO A 107 6.12 -7.73 15.28
N PRO A 108 6.50 -8.25 14.10
CA PRO A 108 5.65 -8.32 12.93
C PRO A 108 4.20 -8.72 13.24
N GLY A 109 3.24 -7.92 12.78
CA GLY A 109 1.81 -8.14 12.98
C GLY A 109 1.28 -7.85 14.39
N ALA A 110 2.13 -7.61 15.39
CA ALA A 110 1.67 -7.28 16.75
C ALA A 110 1.03 -5.89 16.79
N LEU A 111 -0.10 -5.78 17.47
CA LEU A 111 -0.87 -4.54 17.58
C LEU A 111 -0.71 -3.88 18.95
N ARG A 112 -0.59 -2.55 18.95
CA ARG A 112 -0.61 -1.73 20.16
C ARG A 112 -1.48 -0.49 19.95
N GLY A 113 -2.57 -0.38 20.71
CA GLY A 113 -3.41 0.81 20.68
C GLY A 113 -2.68 2.06 21.15
N THR A 114 -2.93 3.19 20.49
CA THR A 114 -2.44 4.52 20.89
C THR A 114 -3.58 5.53 20.88
N LYS A 115 -3.31 6.79 21.22
CA LYS A 115 -4.30 7.87 21.10
C LYS A 115 -4.64 8.20 19.64
N GLY A 116 -3.69 8.05 18.73
CA GLY A 116 -3.81 8.43 17.31
C GLY A 116 -4.23 7.31 16.37
N GLY A 117 -4.31 6.07 16.85
CA GLY A 117 -4.62 4.90 16.02
C GLY A 117 -4.11 3.61 16.66
N VAL A 118 -3.70 2.67 15.82
CA VAL A 118 -3.14 1.39 16.27
C VAL A 118 -1.78 1.19 15.61
N LEU A 119 -0.74 1.05 16.42
CA LEU A 119 0.56 0.65 15.90
C LEU A 119 0.51 -0.82 15.50
N VAL A 120 1.08 -1.14 14.35
CA VAL A 120 1.29 -2.50 13.86
C VAL A 120 2.78 -2.72 13.63
N GLY A 121 3.33 -3.76 14.24
CA GLY A 121 4.73 -4.13 14.04
C GLY A 121 5.01 -4.59 12.61
N THR A 122 6.20 -4.23 12.11
CA THR A 122 6.72 -4.70 10.82
C THR A 122 8.06 -5.40 11.02
N GLY A 123 8.74 -5.82 9.94
CA GLY A 123 10.11 -6.32 10.01
C GLY A 123 11.16 -5.30 10.44
N THR A 124 10.84 -4.00 10.48
CA THR A 124 11.77 -2.95 10.92
C THR A 124 11.18 -2.06 12.03
N VAL A 125 10.34 -1.10 11.67
CA VAL A 125 9.69 -0.17 12.61
C VAL A 125 8.17 -0.25 12.47
N PRO A 126 7.39 0.07 13.52
CA PRO A 126 5.94 0.02 13.41
C PRO A 126 5.38 1.00 12.38
N LEU A 127 4.21 0.68 11.83
CA LEU A 127 3.36 1.61 11.09
C LEU A 127 2.11 1.96 11.92
N LEU A 128 1.46 3.06 11.59
CA LEU A 128 0.24 3.51 12.27
C LEU A 128 -0.99 3.23 11.39
N LEU A 129 -1.81 2.27 11.80
CA LEU A 129 -3.16 2.10 11.28
C LEU A 129 -4.03 3.25 11.78
N VAL A 130 -4.57 4.04 10.85
CA VAL A 130 -5.44 5.20 11.17
C VAL A 130 -6.91 4.82 10.93
N ARG A 131 -7.22 4.22 9.77
CA ARG A 131 -8.56 3.75 9.43
C ARG A 131 -8.53 2.35 8.86
N VAL A 132 -9.50 1.54 9.29
CA VAL A 132 -9.68 0.16 8.85
C VAL A 132 -11.13 -0.11 8.51
N GLN A 133 -11.37 -1.16 7.74
CA GLN A 133 -12.71 -1.66 7.46
C GLN A 133 -12.77 -3.16 7.70
N PRO A 134 -13.34 -3.60 8.84
CA PRO A 134 -13.61 -5.00 9.11
C PRO A 134 -14.63 -5.58 8.13
N ALA A 135 -14.59 -6.90 7.93
CA ALA A 135 -15.57 -7.63 7.14
C ALA A 135 -17.01 -7.24 7.48
N GLY A 136 -17.81 -6.90 6.47
CA GLY A 136 -19.23 -6.54 6.63
C GLY A 136 -19.53 -5.23 7.37
N LYS A 137 -18.51 -4.43 7.72
CA LYS A 137 -18.69 -3.14 8.42
C LYS A 137 -18.29 -1.95 7.56
N ALA A 138 -18.75 -0.76 7.96
CA ALA A 138 -18.25 0.50 7.42
C ALA A 138 -16.80 0.76 7.87
N ALA A 139 -16.07 1.58 7.11
CA ALA A 139 -14.74 2.02 7.49
C ALA A 139 -14.79 2.87 8.76
N MET A 140 -13.92 2.60 9.72
CA MET A 140 -13.89 3.24 11.05
C MET A 140 -12.46 3.56 11.48
N ALA A 141 -12.33 4.36 12.53
CA ALA A 141 -11.03 4.62 13.14
C ALA A 141 -10.44 3.32 13.69
N ALA A 142 -9.14 3.10 13.45
CA ALA A 142 -8.45 1.90 13.90
C ALA A 142 -8.49 1.77 15.43
N ALA A 143 -8.41 2.89 16.16
CA ALA A 143 -8.50 2.88 17.62
C ALA A 143 -9.85 2.36 18.13
N ASP A 144 -10.97 2.71 17.47
CA ASP A 144 -12.30 2.24 17.84
C ASP A 144 -12.49 0.76 17.51
N TRP A 145 -11.99 0.34 16.35
CA TRP A 145 -11.94 -1.07 15.98
C TRP A 145 -11.15 -1.89 17.02
N PHE A 146 -9.97 -1.43 17.41
CA PHE A 146 -9.08 -2.13 18.35
C PHE A 146 -9.68 -2.25 19.75
N ARG A 147 -10.35 -1.22 20.26
CA ARG A 147 -11.09 -1.30 21.54
C ARG A 147 -12.23 -2.32 21.52
N GLY A 148 -12.81 -2.56 20.34
CA GLY A 148 -13.88 -3.54 20.16
C GLY A 148 -13.40 -4.99 20.07
N LEU A 149 -12.09 -5.22 19.90
CA LEU A 149 -11.50 -6.55 19.99
C LEU A 149 -11.51 -6.95 21.47
N ARG A 150 -12.32 -7.95 21.83
CA ARG A 150 -12.32 -8.49 23.20
C ARG A 150 -11.04 -9.26 23.43
N VAL A 151 -10.00 -8.58 23.90
CA VAL A 151 -8.72 -9.20 24.25
C VAL A 151 -8.86 -9.79 25.66
N ALA A 152 -8.57 -11.07 25.82
CA ALA A 152 -8.42 -11.66 27.16
C ALA A 152 -7.27 -10.95 27.89
N ASP A 153 -7.41 -10.70 29.20
CA ASP A 153 -6.40 -9.98 29.97
C ASP A 153 -5.00 -10.56 29.75
N GLY A 154 -4.08 -9.74 29.23
CA GLY A 154 -2.69 -10.12 28.95
C GLY A 154 -2.41 -10.71 27.56
N ALA A 155 -3.41 -10.98 26.72
CA ALA A 155 -3.17 -11.47 25.37
C ALA A 155 -2.67 -10.34 24.43
N THR A 156 -1.64 -10.63 23.62
CA THR A 156 -1.21 -9.71 22.55
C THR A 156 -2.08 -9.94 21.33
N VAL A 157 -2.81 -8.92 20.89
CA VAL A 157 -3.54 -8.97 19.61
C VAL A 157 -2.54 -8.92 18.47
N ARG A 158 -2.69 -9.80 17.49
CA ARG A 158 -1.85 -9.85 16.29
C ARG A 158 -2.71 -9.96 15.05
N LEU A 159 -2.25 -9.34 13.98
CA LEU A 159 -2.70 -9.65 12.64
C LEU A 159 -2.07 -10.96 12.19
N ASP A 160 -2.75 -11.63 11.26
CA ASP A 160 -2.23 -12.84 10.64
C ASP A 160 -0.97 -12.46 9.85
N VAL A 161 0.17 -13.03 10.27
CA VAL A 161 1.43 -12.92 9.54
C VAL A 161 1.54 -14.10 8.60
N THR A 162 1.75 -13.83 7.31
CA THR A 162 2.03 -14.89 6.36
C THR A 162 3.51 -15.23 6.49
N SER A 163 3.85 -16.45 6.90
CA SER A 163 5.20 -16.96 6.68
C SER A 163 5.35 -17.24 5.19
N ALA A 164 6.41 -16.73 4.55
CA ALA A 164 6.78 -17.16 3.20
C ALA A 164 7.00 -18.69 3.22
N GLY A 165 6.05 -19.43 2.67
CA GLY A 165 6.03 -20.89 2.66
C GLY A 165 5.12 -21.41 1.55
N GLU A 166 5.76 -21.68 0.40
CA GLU A 166 5.36 -22.52 -0.74
C GLU A 166 4.06 -22.17 -1.54
N GLY A 167 4.27 -21.85 -2.82
CA GLY A 167 3.26 -21.59 -3.87
C GLY A 167 3.23 -20.10 -4.23
N ASP A 168 3.71 -19.65 -5.37
CA ASP A 168 3.28 -20.07 -6.71
C ASP A 168 4.37 -19.70 -7.73
N GLU A 169 5.11 -20.70 -8.21
CA GLU A 169 5.95 -20.60 -9.40
C GLU A 169 5.04 -20.68 -10.62
N ALA A 170 4.26 -19.62 -10.89
CA ALA A 170 3.54 -19.45 -12.15
C ALA A 170 2.98 -18.02 -12.29
N ARG A 171 3.79 -17.08 -12.77
CA ARG A 171 3.38 -16.10 -13.80
C ARG A 171 4.52 -15.24 -14.32
#